data_AF-A0A3Q1FDH7-F1
#
_entry.id   AF-A0A3Q1FDH7-F1
#
_cell.length_a   1.000
_cell.length_b   1.000
_cell.length_c   1.000
_cell.angle_alpha   90.00
_cell.angle_beta   90.00
_cell.angle_gamma   90.00
#
_symmetry.space_group_name_H-M   'P 1'
#
loop_
_entity.id
_entity.type
_entity.pdbx_description
1 polymer ?
#
loop_
_entity_poly.entity_id
_entity_poly.type
_entity_poly.pdbx_seq_one_letter_code
_entity_poly.pdbx_strand_id
1 'polypeptide(L)'
;MTCFCGNREELYGEVLLLDERKLTLTGIKKSWKAAAILQQVFSHLNLEEGQFFGLRFCDDKQQTLWLDPSKTLSQHRLLLGPPYIFYFGVKFYVEDPTKLKEETTRCQFYLQLRQDVRRGRLLCPTYLRPRLDALMLQGEGTLISSDEYSERQEVQLIYKTLR
;
A
#
# COMPACT_ATOMS: atom_id res chain seq x y z
N MET A 1 -27.93 39.00 17.26
CA MET A 1 -27.72 38.30 15.98
C MET A 1 -26.64 37.26 16.18
N THR A 2 -27.00 35.99 16.22
CA THR A 2 -26.07 34.88 16.47
C THR A 2 -25.32 34.53 15.20
N CYS A 3 -24.02 34.81 15.18
CA CYS A 3 -23.11 34.27 14.17
C CYS A 3 -22.99 32.75 14.39
N PHE A 4 -23.65 31.98 13.52
CA PHE A 4 -23.40 30.55 13.33
C PHE A 4 -22.04 30.37 12.64
N CYS A 5 -20.96 30.58 13.39
CA CYS A 5 -19.65 30.07 12.99
C CYS A 5 -19.64 28.57 13.29
N GLY A 6 -20.33 27.80 12.44
CA GLY A 6 -20.22 26.35 12.46
C GLY A 6 -18.79 25.99 12.09
N ASN A 7 -17.95 25.76 13.10
CA ASN A 7 -16.69 25.07 12.92
C ASN A 7 -17.01 23.72 12.28
N ARG A 8 -16.89 23.65 10.94
CA ARG A 8 -16.80 22.37 10.27
C ARG A 8 -15.50 21.76 10.77
N GLU A 9 -15.58 20.81 11.69
CA GLU A 9 -14.43 20.01 12.09
C GLU A 9 -13.87 19.34 10.83
N GLU A 10 -12.86 19.94 10.22
CA GLU A 10 -12.10 19.35 9.13
C GLU A 10 -11.27 18.23 9.74
N LEU A 11 -11.75 17.00 9.59
CA LEU A 11 -11.03 15.84 10.09
C LEU A 11 -9.84 15.57 9.17
N TYR A 12 -8.77 15.08 9.76
CA TYR A 12 -7.54 14.74 9.06
C TYR A 12 -7.25 13.24 9.19
N GLY A 13 -6.48 12.73 8.24
CA GLY A 13 -6.03 11.35 8.25
C GLY A 13 -4.83 11.12 7.36
N GLU A 14 -4.30 9.91 7.41
CA GLU A 14 -3.15 9.48 6.62
C GLU A 14 -3.45 8.12 5.98
N VAL A 15 -2.96 7.93 4.76
CA VAL A 15 -2.93 6.63 4.10
C VAL A 15 -1.47 6.20 4.00
N LEU A 16 -1.13 5.07 4.62
CA LEU A 16 0.15 4.41 4.42
C LEU A 16 0.10 3.61 3.10
N LEU A 17 0.97 3.99 2.17
CA LEU A 17 1.08 3.40 0.84
C LEU A 17 2.02 2.17 0.85
N LEU A 18 2.04 1.43 -0.26
CA LEU A 18 2.86 0.21 -0.39
C LEU A 18 4.36 0.48 -0.60
N ASP A 19 4.70 1.69 -1.00
CA ASP A 19 6.07 2.20 -1.06
C ASP A 19 6.53 2.84 0.27
N GLU A 20 5.77 2.62 1.34
CA GLU A 20 6.03 3.12 2.70
C GLU A 20 5.89 4.65 2.86
N ARG A 21 5.48 5.35 1.80
CA ARG A 21 5.15 6.77 1.87
C ARG A 21 3.78 6.97 2.51
N LYS A 22 3.56 8.18 3.02
CA LYS A 22 2.30 8.60 3.62
C LYS A 22 1.61 9.63 2.72
N LEU A 23 0.36 9.37 2.39
CA LEU A 23 -0.52 10.36 1.76
C LEU A 23 -1.38 11.03 2.83
N THR A 24 -1.20 12.32 3.04
CA THR A 24 -2.00 13.11 3.97
C THR A 24 -3.36 13.45 3.35
N LEU A 25 -4.42 13.25 4.13
CA LEU A 25 -5.79 13.54 3.77
C LEU A 25 -6.32 14.68 4.66
N THR A 26 -6.77 15.76 4.02
CA THR A 26 -7.34 16.94 4.71
C THR A 26 -8.82 17.09 4.38
N GLY A 27 -9.60 17.62 5.32
CA GLY A 27 -11.02 17.91 5.10
C GLY A 27 -11.91 16.67 4.98
N ILE A 28 -11.51 15.56 5.61
CA ILE A 28 -12.30 14.33 5.66
C ILE A 28 -13.61 14.61 6.41
N LYS A 29 -14.73 14.12 5.88
CA LYS A 29 -16.02 14.15 6.57
C LYS A 29 -16.47 12.74 6.91
N LYS A 30 -17.01 12.54 8.12
CA LYS A 30 -17.56 11.23 8.53
C LYS A 30 -18.69 10.74 7.61
N SER A 31 -19.38 11.64 6.94
CA SER A 31 -20.43 11.35 5.96
C SER A 31 -19.91 10.88 4.60
N TRP A 32 -18.61 11.01 4.32
CA TRP A 32 -18.04 10.54 3.06
C TRP A 32 -18.05 9.02 2.99
N LYS A 33 -18.33 8.50 1.80
CA LYS A 33 -18.16 7.09 1.47
C LYS A 33 -16.68 6.73 1.44
N ALA A 34 -16.33 5.52 1.86
CA ALA A 34 -14.95 5.04 1.79
C ALA A 34 -14.44 5.00 0.34
N ALA A 35 -15.34 4.81 -0.65
CA ALA A 35 -15.03 4.93 -2.07
C ALA A 35 -14.41 6.30 -2.45
N ALA A 36 -14.83 7.40 -1.83
CA ALA A 36 -14.28 8.72 -2.15
C ALA A 36 -12.80 8.84 -1.72
N ILE A 37 -12.44 8.20 -0.61
CA ILE A 37 -11.06 8.17 -0.10
C ILE A 37 -10.20 7.26 -0.98
N LEU A 38 -10.74 6.09 -1.36
CA LEU A 38 -10.09 5.20 -2.31
C LEU A 38 -9.79 5.91 -3.63
N GLN A 39 -10.76 6.68 -4.14
CA GLN A 39 -10.57 7.44 -5.37
C GLN A 39 -9.45 8.48 -5.25
N GLN A 40 -9.31 9.17 -4.11
CA GLN A 40 -8.17 10.08 -3.89
C GLN A 40 -6.83 9.35 -3.94
N VAL A 41 -6.75 8.16 -3.35
CA VAL A 41 -5.54 7.32 -3.39
C VAL A 41 -5.25 6.86 -4.82
N PHE A 42 -6.26 6.41 -5.55
CA PHE A 42 -6.10 5.97 -6.94
C PHE A 42 -5.65 7.11 -7.85
N SER A 43 -6.23 8.30 -7.70
CA SER A 43 -5.79 9.48 -8.45
C SER A 43 -4.36 9.89 -8.09
N HIS A 44 -3.98 9.82 -6.81
CA HIS A 44 -2.61 10.13 -6.38
C HIS A 44 -1.57 9.16 -6.97
N LEU A 45 -1.92 7.87 -7.06
CA LEU A 45 -1.05 6.83 -7.59
C LEU A 45 -1.14 6.65 -9.11
N ASN A 46 -2.05 7.36 -9.79
CA ASN A 46 -2.40 7.14 -11.19
C ASN A 46 -2.79 5.68 -11.49
N LEU A 47 -3.65 5.10 -10.63
CA LEU A 47 -4.15 3.73 -10.74
C LEU A 47 -5.49 3.67 -11.46
N GLU A 48 -5.53 2.98 -12.59
CA GLU A 48 -6.77 2.73 -13.34
C GLU A 48 -7.46 1.42 -12.90
N GLU A 49 -6.69 0.37 -12.63
CA GLU A 49 -7.21 -0.96 -12.22
C GLU A 49 -7.47 -1.02 -10.70
N GLY A 50 -8.24 -0.06 -10.18
CA GLY A 50 -8.53 0.09 -8.75
C GLY A 50 -9.28 -1.08 -8.11
N GLN A 51 -9.93 -1.95 -8.91
CA GLN A 51 -10.73 -3.08 -8.42
C GLN A 51 -9.93 -4.11 -7.60
N PHE A 52 -8.61 -4.16 -7.77
CA PHE A 52 -7.73 -5.09 -7.05
C PHE A 52 -7.32 -4.60 -5.67
N PHE A 53 -7.52 -3.31 -5.40
CA PHE A 53 -6.97 -2.64 -4.24
C PHE A 53 -8.05 -2.24 -3.24
N GLY A 54 -7.61 -1.94 -2.01
CA GLY A 54 -8.48 -1.44 -0.97
C GLY A 54 -7.73 -0.68 0.11
N LEU A 55 -8.49 -0.15 1.06
CA LEU A 55 -7.95 0.44 2.28
C LEU A 55 -8.33 -0.43 3.47
N ARG A 56 -7.37 -0.61 4.37
CA ARG A 56 -7.58 -1.24 5.68
C ARG A 56 -7.46 -0.21 6.78
N PHE A 57 -8.05 -0.49 7.92
CA PHE A 57 -7.84 0.25 9.17
C PHE A 57 -7.59 -0.75 10.30
N CYS A 58 -7.06 -0.24 11.41
CA CYS A 58 -6.86 -1.02 12.62
C CYS A 58 -7.97 -0.68 13.62
N ASP A 59 -8.62 -1.68 14.21
CA ASP A 59 -9.57 -1.47 15.29
C ASP A 59 -8.88 -1.33 16.66
N ASP A 60 -9.67 -1.17 17.72
CA ASP A 60 -9.22 -1.06 19.10
C ASP A 60 -8.51 -2.32 19.62
N LYS A 61 -8.73 -3.47 18.98
CA LYS A 61 -8.13 -4.77 19.30
C LYS A 61 -6.93 -5.09 18.41
N GLN A 62 -6.41 -4.11 17.68
CA GLN A 62 -5.32 -4.26 16.73
C GLN A 62 -5.61 -5.23 15.56
N GLN A 63 -6.88 -5.51 15.29
CA GLN A 63 -7.28 -6.29 14.13
C GLN A 63 -7.35 -5.39 12.90
N THR A 64 -6.79 -5.88 11.80
CA THR A 64 -6.82 -5.17 10.53
C THR A 64 -8.08 -5.53 9.75
N LEU A 65 -8.92 -4.55 9.45
CA LEU A 65 -10.18 -4.71 8.74
C LEU A 65 -10.19 -3.91 7.43
N TRP A 66 -10.82 -4.43 6.39
CA TRP A 66 -11.02 -3.71 5.13
C TRP A 66 -12.17 -2.70 5.25
N LEU A 67 -11.97 -1.51 4.70
CA LEU A 67 -13.06 -0.57 4.45
C LEU A 67 -14.01 -1.12 3.38
N ASP A 68 -15.30 -0.93 3.62
CA ASP A 68 -16.35 -1.17 2.64
C ASP A 68 -16.57 0.10 1.82
N PRO A 69 -16.28 0.09 0.50
CA PRO A 69 -16.42 1.28 -0.35
C PRO A 69 -17.85 1.81 -0.43
N SER A 70 -18.85 0.95 -0.19
CA SER A 70 -20.26 1.33 -0.25
C SER A 70 -20.72 2.12 0.99
N LYS A 71 -20.01 1.97 2.12
CA LYS A 71 -20.35 2.56 3.41
C LYS A 71 -19.65 3.89 3.64
N THR A 72 -20.28 4.74 4.44
CA THR A 72 -19.65 5.98 4.95
C THR A 72 -18.65 5.68 6.06
N LEU A 73 -17.73 6.60 6.33
CA LEU A 73 -16.81 6.46 7.47
C LEU A 73 -17.56 6.32 8.79
N SER A 74 -18.64 7.07 8.99
CA SER A 74 -19.49 6.98 10.19
C SER A 74 -20.16 5.62 10.39
N GLN A 75 -20.36 4.84 9.31
CA GLN A 75 -20.94 3.50 9.39
C GLN A 75 -19.91 2.44 9.81
N HIS A 76 -18.61 2.74 9.75
CA HIS A 76 -17.55 1.87 10.25
C HIS A 76 -17.34 2.12 11.74
N ARG A 77 -18.14 1.48 12.59
CA ARG A 77 -18.14 1.71 14.06
C ARG A 77 -16.80 1.42 14.74
N LEU A 78 -15.98 0.56 14.16
CA LEU A 78 -14.66 0.18 14.67
C LEU A 78 -13.53 1.10 14.18
N LEU A 79 -13.84 2.06 13.29
CA LEU A 79 -12.84 2.97 12.74
C LEU A 79 -12.44 4.01 13.80
N LEU A 80 -11.18 3.97 14.20
CA LEU A 80 -10.59 4.92 15.14
C LEU A 80 -10.17 6.21 14.43
N GLY A 81 -10.37 7.35 15.10
CA GLY A 81 -9.95 8.67 14.65
C GLY A 81 -10.85 9.80 15.14
N PRO A 82 -10.50 11.07 14.85
CA PRO A 82 -9.28 11.52 14.14
C PRO A 82 -7.99 11.43 15.00
N PRO A 83 -6.77 11.38 14.39
CA PRO A 83 -6.53 11.16 12.96
C PRO A 83 -7.03 9.80 12.48
N TYR A 84 -7.59 9.74 11.28
CA TYR A 84 -7.87 8.46 10.64
C TYR A 84 -6.59 7.88 10.03
N ILE A 85 -6.28 6.62 10.31
CA ILE A 85 -5.12 5.93 9.75
C ILE A 85 -5.61 4.78 8.87
N PHE A 86 -5.27 4.85 7.59
CA PHE A 86 -5.59 3.82 6.61
C PHE A 86 -4.33 3.18 6.04
N TYR A 87 -4.45 1.92 5.65
CA TYR A 87 -3.37 1.14 5.04
C TYR A 87 -3.82 0.70 3.66
N PHE A 88 -3.15 1.21 2.63
CA PHE A 88 -3.36 0.77 1.27
C PHE A 88 -2.85 -0.67 1.08
N GLY A 89 -3.49 -1.43 0.20
CA GLY A 89 -3.02 -2.78 -0.13
C GLY A 89 -3.84 -3.48 -1.19
N VAL A 90 -3.28 -4.61 -1.66
CA VAL A 90 -3.95 -5.51 -2.59
C VAL A 90 -4.99 -6.35 -1.83
N LYS A 91 -6.24 -6.29 -2.29
CA LYS A 91 -7.37 -7.03 -1.73
C LYS A 91 -7.66 -8.31 -2.53
N PHE A 92 -7.51 -8.25 -3.85
CA PHE A 92 -7.77 -9.37 -4.74
C PHE A 92 -6.57 -9.58 -5.65
N TYR A 93 -5.97 -10.77 -5.58
CA TYR A 93 -4.84 -11.15 -6.42
C TYR A 93 -5.33 -11.77 -7.73
N VAL A 94 -4.59 -11.51 -8.80
CA VAL A 94 -4.78 -12.20 -10.07
C VAL A 94 -4.03 -13.53 -10.06
N GLU A 95 -4.61 -14.54 -10.71
CA GLU A 95 -3.94 -15.85 -10.88
C GLU A 95 -2.69 -15.75 -11.76
N ASP A 96 -2.72 -14.85 -12.73
CA ASP A 96 -1.65 -14.64 -13.71
C ASP A 96 -1.30 -13.15 -13.76
N PRO A 97 -0.09 -12.74 -13.31
CA PRO A 97 0.37 -11.36 -13.34
C PRO A 97 0.40 -10.74 -14.74
N THR A 98 0.49 -11.55 -15.80
CA THR A 98 0.50 -11.05 -17.19
C THR A 98 -0.84 -10.46 -17.63
N LYS A 99 -1.92 -10.78 -16.89
CA LYS A 99 -3.26 -10.22 -17.12
C LYS A 99 -3.40 -8.77 -16.63
N LEU A 100 -2.49 -8.29 -15.79
CA LEU A 100 -2.45 -6.89 -15.36
C LEU A 100 -2.01 -6.03 -16.54
N LYS A 101 -2.84 -5.08 -16.96
CA LYS A 101 -2.58 -4.26 -18.13
C LYS A 101 -1.60 -3.14 -17.81
N GLU A 102 -1.85 -2.45 -16.71
CA GLU A 102 -1.11 -1.26 -16.34
C GLU A 102 0.18 -1.58 -15.60
N GLU A 103 1.25 -0.88 -15.98
CA GLU A 103 2.54 -1.00 -15.30
C GLU A 103 2.45 -0.53 -13.85
N THR A 104 1.71 0.55 -13.57
CA THR A 104 1.45 1.03 -12.22
C THR A 104 0.81 -0.07 -11.35
N THR A 105 -0.16 -0.79 -11.87
CA THR A 105 -0.81 -1.91 -11.16
C THR A 105 0.19 -3.01 -10.85
N ARG A 106 1.01 -3.42 -11.84
CA ARG A 106 2.07 -4.42 -11.65
C ARG A 106 3.07 -3.98 -10.57
N CYS A 107 3.48 -2.71 -10.58
CA CYS A 107 4.37 -2.15 -9.56
C CYS A 107 3.76 -2.21 -8.16
N GLN A 108 2.49 -1.84 -7.99
CA GLN A 108 1.82 -1.92 -6.68
C GLN A 108 1.68 -3.36 -6.18
N PHE A 109 1.39 -4.32 -7.08
CA PHE A 109 1.40 -5.75 -6.74
C PHE A 109 2.77 -6.22 -6.27
N TYR A 110 3.83 -5.83 -6.98
CA TYR A 110 5.20 -6.14 -6.59
C TYR A 110 5.55 -5.57 -5.20
N LEU A 111 5.19 -4.32 -4.91
CA LEU A 111 5.44 -3.70 -3.61
C LEU A 111 4.76 -4.46 -2.47
N GLN A 112 3.49 -4.86 -2.65
CA GLN A 112 2.75 -5.68 -1.69
C GLN A 112 3.45 -7.03 -1.45
N LEU A 113 3.79 -7.76 -2.53
CA LEU A 113 4.45 -9.06 -2.44
C LEU A 113 5.81 -8.95 -1.73
N ARG A 114 6.60 -7.92 -2.06
CA ARG A 114 7.88 -7.63 -1.40
C ARG A 114 7.71 -7.41 0.09
N GLN A 115 6.71 -6.63 0.50
CA GLN A 115 6.40 -6.43 1.92
C GLN A 115 5.99 -7.74 2.61
N ASP A 116 5.14 -8.55 1.99
CA ASP A 116 4.65 -9.79 2.58
C ASP A 116 5.76 -10.85 2.69
N VAL A 117 6.66 -10.88 1.73
CA VAL A 117 7.87 -11.71 1.75
C VAL A 117 8.85 -11.25 2.85
N ARG A 118 9.10 -9.94 2.99
CA ARG A 118 9.95 -9.38 4.06
C ARG A 118 9.36 -9.61 5.45
N ARG A 119 8.03 -9.53 5.59
CA ARG A 119 7.31 -9.75 6.86
C ARG A 119 7.04 -11.23 7.17
N GLY A 120 7.42 -12.15 6.28
CA GLY A 120 7.17 -13.58 6.45
C GLY A 120 5.69 -13.99 6.35
N ARG A 121 4.84 -13.13 5.78
CA ARG A 121 3.40 -13.42 5.55
C ARG A 121 3.18 -14.32 4.35
N LEU A 122 4.07 -14.25 3.35
CA LEU A 122 4.05 -15.16 2.22
C LEU A 122 4.97 -16.35 2.52
N LEU A 123 4.38 -17.55 2.63
CA LEU A 123 5.13 -18.79 2.78
C LEU A 123 5.89 -19.07 1.48
N CYS A 124 7.21 -18.90 1.53
CA CYS A 124 8.11 -19.18 0.42
C CYS A 124 8.97 -20.40 0.79
N PRO A 125 9.05 -21.44 -0.06
CA PRO A 125 9.98 -22.54 0.15
C PRO A 125 11.42 -22.01 0.28
N THR A 126 12.16 -22.52 1.27
CA THR A 126 13.50 -22.01 1.62
C THR A 126 14.47 -22.03 0.45
N TYR A 127 14.38 -23.03 -0.44
CA TYR A 127 15.24 -23.14 -1.62
C TYR A 127 14.96 -22.08 -2.69
N LEU A 128 13.75 -21.50 -2.73
CA LEU A 128 13.39 -20.43 -3.66
C LEU A 128 13.72 -19.04 -3.13
N ARG A 129 13.87 -18.91 -1.81
CA ARG A 129 14.06 -17.63 -1.13
C ARG A 129 15.27 -16.84 -1.68
N PRO A 130 16.47 -17.41 -1.85
CA PRO A 130 17.63 -16.67 -2.39
C PRO A 130 17.39 -16.15 -3.81
N ARG A 131 16.72 -16.94 -4.65
CA ARG A 131 16.40 -16.55 -6.03
C ARG A 131 15.39 -15.40 -6.06
N LEU A 132 14.39 -15.46 -5.19
CA LEU A 132 13.36 -14.44 -5.09
C LEU A 132 13.94 -13.12 -4.55
N ASP A 133 14.82 -13.19 -3.56
CA ASP A 133 15.53 -12.02 -3.02
C ASP A 133 16.46 -11.40 -4.09
N ALA A 134 17.20 -12.21 -4.86
CA ALA A 134 18.03 -11.72 -5.97
C ALA A 134 17.21 -11.02 -7.06
N LEU A 135 16.03 -11.56 -7.42
CA LEU A 135 15.11 -10.92 -8.37
C LEU A 135 14.53 -9.61 -7.82
N MET A 136 14.24 -9.54 -6.53
CA MET A 136 13.80 -8.30 -5.89
C MET A 136 14.87 -7.21 -5.95
N LEU A 137 16.12 -7.55 -5.64
CA LEU A 137 17.26 -6.63 -5.76
C LEU A 137 17.46 -6.13 -7.20
N GLN A 138 17.33 -7.03 -8.18
CA GLN A 138 17.41 -6.65 -9.60
C GLN A 138 16.30 -5.68 -10.01
N GLY A 139 15.08 -5.89 -9.52
CA GLY A 139 13.96 -4.97 -9.73
C GLY A 139 14.19 -3.59 -9.10
N GLU A 140 14.80 -3.54 -7.91
CA GLU A 140 15.17 -2.27 -7.25
C GLU A 140 16.27 -1.53 -8.03
N GLY A 141 17.29 -2.24 -8.52
CA GLY A 141 18.41 -1.66 -9.27
C GLY A 141 18.04 -1.14 -10.67
N THR A 142 16.90 -1.56 -11.24
CA THR A 142 16.40 -1.02 -12.52
C THR A 142 15.62 0.29 -12.31
N LEU A 143 15.22 0.60 -11.07
CA LEU A 143 14.46 1.81 -10.69
C LEU A 143 15.34 2.94 -10.13
N ILE A 144 16.63 2.68 -9.88
CA ILE A 144 17.61 3.68 -9.43
C ILE A 144 18.39 4.16 -10.67
N SER A 145 18.22 5.44 -11.00
CA SER A 145 19.03 6.13 -12.01
C SER A 145 20.53 5.87 -11.82
N SER A 146 21.26 5.83 -12.93
CA SER A 146 22.62 5.36 -13.21
C SER A 146 23.80 5.68 -12.27
N ASP A 147 23.62 6.27 -11.10
CA ASP A 147 24.71 6.98 -10.41
C ASP A 147 25.18 6.36 -9.08
N GLU A 148 24.62 5.23 -8.62
CA GLU A 148 25.10 4.56 -7.41
C GLU A 148 25.47 3.09 -7.64
N TYR A 149 26.42 2.87 -8.55
CA TYR A 149 27.17 1.61 -8.67
C TYR A 149 28.27 1.53 -7.59
N SER A 150 27.89 1.38 -6.31
CA SER A 150 28.89 1.11 -5.24
C SER A 150 28.71 -0.22 -4.50
N GLU A 151 27.62 -0.96 -4.70
CA GLU A 151 27.39 -2.24 -3.97
C GLU A 151 27.69 -3.50 -4.80
N ARG A 152 28.76 -3.48 -5.61
CA ARG A 152 29.24 -4.67 -6.35
C ARG A 152 30.06 -5.65 -5.51
N GLN A 153 30.08 -5.54 -4.18
CA GLN A 153 30.85 -6.46 -3.32
C GLN A 153 30.01 -7.64 -2.80
N GLU A 154 28.72 -7.43 -2.51
CA GLU A 154 27.89 -8.50 -1.94
C GLU A 154 27.45 -9.54 -2.98
N VAL A 155 27.14 -9.12 -4.20
CA VAL A 155 26.78 -10.04 -5.30
C VAL A 155 27.95 -10.97 -5.63
N GLN A 156 29.20 -10.46 -5.62
CA GLN A 156 30.38 -11.31 -5.81
C GLN A 156 30.58 -12.31 -4.66
N LEU A 157 30.17 -11.97 -3.44
CA LEU A 157 30.28 -12.86 -2.29
C LEU A 157 29.31 -14.05 -2.40
N ILE A 158 28.08 -13.80 -2.87
CA ILE A 158 27.07 -14.85 -3.12
C ILE A 158 27.57 -15.81 -4.20
N TYR A 159 28.12 -15.31 -5.32
CA TYR A 159 28.67 -16.17 -6.37
C TYR A 159 29.90 -16.97 -5.93
N LYS A 160 30.71 -16.45 -5.01
CA LYS A 160 31.87 -17.18 -4.46
C LYS A 160 31.48 -18.24 -3.44
N THR A 161 30.37 -18.07 -2.74
CA THR A 161 29.92 -19.01 -1.69
C THR A 161 29.18 -20.21 -2.28
N LEU A 162 28.70 -20.10 -3.52
CA LEU A 162 28.00 -21.15 -4.26
C LEU A 162 28.93 -22.07 -5.07
N ARG A 163 30.26 -22.03 -4.85
CA ARG A 163 31.24 -22.91 -5.50
C ARG A 163 31.92 -23.84 -4.52
#